data_AF-A0A8S4GB96-F1
#
_entry.id   AF-A0A8S4GB96-F1
#
_cell.length_a   1.000
_cell.length_b   1.000
_cell.length_c   1.000
_cell.angle_alpha   90.00
_cell.angle_beta   90.00
_cell.angle_gamma   90.00
#
_symmetry.space_group_name_H-M   'P 1'
#
loop_
_entity.id
_entity.type
_entity.pdbx_description
1 polymer ?
#
loop_
_entity_poly.entity_id
_entity_poly.type
_entity_poly.pdbx_seq_one_letter_code
_entity_poly.pdbx_strand_id
1 'polypeptide(L)'
;MQENIELLRKLPPIALSGGGLWMGLEFHVKYVIIYGVASAFTALDNIETPPNPRCIARIHVYSQMWRYFDVGLYRFLIKFIYLPCLTELSKYGARISKTIQKLLASLATFLFIFLWHGTTWAIFIWMTLNYFGITVESYAKEVAKSDGYNKFKKTILKTAVTSPFLKFMNRITTEA
;
A
#
# COMPACT_ATOMS: atom_id res chain seq x y z
N MET A 1 29.13 7.12 -6.67
CA MET A 1 27.68 7.30 -6.39
C MET A 1 27.18 8.69 -6.79
N GLN A 2 27.95 9.78 -6.58
CA GLN A 2 27.49 11.14 -6.90
C GLN A 2 27.38 11.44 -8.40
N GLU A 3 28.30 10.96 -9.25
CA GLU A 3 28.21 11.11 -10.72
C GLU A 3 26.89 10.61 -11.32
N ASN A 4 26.36 9.49 -10.80
CA ASN A 4 25.11 8.90 -11.27
C ASN A 4 23.89 9.76 -10.89
N ILE A 5 23.93 10.49 -9.77
CA ILE A 5 22.82 11.35 -9.33
C ILE A 5 22.72 12.60 -10.21
N GLU A 6 23.85 13.13 -10.67
CA GLU A 6 23.88 14.31 -11.52
C GLU A 6 23.32 14.02 -12.93
N LEU A 7 23.53 12.80 -13.44
CA LEU A 7 22.88 12.32 -14.66
C LEU A 7 21.36 12.16 -14.50
N LEU A 8 20.91 11.61 -13.38
CA LEU A 8 19.46 11.46 -13.09
C LEU A 8 18.76 12.82 -13.07
N ARG A 9 19.40 13.87 -12.56
CA ARG A 9 18.83 15.24 -12.55
C ARG A 9 18.60 15.83 -13.94
N LYS A 10 19.31 15.34 -14.96
CA LYS A 10 19.18 15.80 -16.35
C LYS A 10 18.07 15.08 -17.12
N LEU A 11 17.52 13.99 -16.56
CA LEU A 11 16.46 13.22 -17.23
C LEU A 11 15.11 13.95 -17.18
N PRO A 12 14.28 13.82 -18.22
CA PRO A 12 12.93 14.36 -18.20
C PRO A 12 12.07 13.65 -17.15
N PRO A 13 11.03 14.30 -16.57
CA PRO A 13 10.18 13.72 -15.54
C PRO A 13 9.54 12.38 -15.91
N ILE A 14 9.22 12.19 -17.19
CA ILE A 14 8.69 10.93 -17.71
C ILE A 14 9.68 9.77 -17.59
N ALA A 15 10.96 10.02 -17.87
CA ALA A 15 12.01 9.01 -17.73
C ALA A 15 12.26 8.68 -16.26
N LEU A 16 12.23 9.68 -15.37
CA LEU A 16 12.32 9.46 -13.93
C LEU A 16 11.14 8.64 -13.40
N SER A 17 9.94 8.91 -13.89
CA SER A 17 8.72 8.18 -13.52
C SER A 17 8.76 6.74 -14.05
N GLY A 18 9.19 6.54 -15.29
CA GLY A 18 9.40 5.21 -15.88
C GLY A 18 10.46 4.41 -15.10
N GLY A 19 11.56 5.04 -14.73
CA GLY A 19 12.59 4.45 -13.86
C GLY A 19 12.04 4.06 -12.49
N GLY A 20 11.21 4.91 -11.89
CA GLY A 20 10.50 4.60 -10.64
C GLY A 20 9.63 3.36 -10.74
N LEU A 21 8.84 3.25 -11.80
CA LEU A 21 8.01 2.06 -12.08
C LEU A 21 8.87 0.81 -12.30
N TRP A 22 9.95 0.93 -13.07
CA TRP A 22 10.88 -0.16 -13.31
C TRP A 22 11.51 -0.69 -12.02
N MET A 23 12.02 0.19 -11.15
CA MET A 23 12.57 -0.21 -9.85
C MET A 23 11.56 -0.98 -9.00
N GLY A 24 10.30 -0.56 -9.01
CA GLY A 24 9.23 -1.29 -8.32
C GLY A 24 8.96 -2.67 -8.92
N LEU A 25 8.93 -2.78 -10.24
CA LEU A 25 8.70 -4.04 -10.95
C LEU A 25 9.85 -5.02 -10.76
N GLU A 26 11.10 -4.54 -10.85
CA GLU A 26 12.30 -5.31 -10.56
C GLU A 26 12.26 -5.86 -9.13
N PHE A 27 11.95 -4.99 -8.15
CA PHE A 27 11.77 -5.40 -6.77
C PHE A 27 10.69 -6.50 -6.69
N HIS A 28 9.51 -6.29 -7.27
CA HIS A 28 8.45 -7.29 -7.25
C HIS A 28 8.90 -8.65 -7.81
N VAL A 29 9.50 -8.68 -8.99
CA VAL A 29 9.96 -9.92 -9.65
C VAL A 29 10.99 -10.66 -8.79
N LYS A 30 11.95 -9.93 -8.20
CA LYS A 30 12.95 -10.52 -7.30
C LYS A 30 12.30 -11.27 -6.14
N TYR A 31 11.29 -10.67 -5.51
CA TYR A 31 10.62 -11.30 -4.37
C TYR A 31 9.67 -12.43 -4.78
N VAL A 32 9.03 -12.35 -5.94
CA VAL A 32 8.27 -13.49 -6.51
C VAL A 32 9.18 -14.70 -6.69
N ILE A 33 10.40 -14.50 -7.21
CA ILE A 33 11.35 -15.59 -7.42
C ILE A 33 11.85 -16.14 -6.08
N ILE A 34 12.33 -15.26 -5.17
CA ILE A 34 12.88 -15.70 -3.88
C ILE A 34 11.84 -16.46 -3.05
N TYR A 35 10.63 -15.91 -2.93
CA TYR A 35 9.56 -16.58 -2.19
C TYR A 35 9.04 -17.82 -2.91
N GLY A 36 8.92 -17.78 -4.24
CA GLY A 36 8.51 -18.94 -5.03
C GLY A 36 9.47 -20.12 -4.88
N VAL A 37 10.77 -19.87 -4.87
CA VAL A 37 11.79 -20.91 -4.63
C VAL A 37 11.66 -21.46 -3.20
N ALA A 38 11.56 -20.59 -2.19
CA ALA A 38 11.36 -21.03 -0.80
C ALA A 38 10.09 -21.87 -0.64
N SER A 39 8.98 -21.44 -1.22
CA SER A 39 7.70 -22.16 -1.25
C SER A 39 7.80 -23.51 -1.94
N ALA A 40 8.59 -23.63 -3.01
CA ALA A 40 8.80 -24.90 -3.70
C ALA A 40 9.53 -25.91 -2.80
N PHE A 41 10.56 -25.47 -2.06
CA PHE A 41 11.25 -26.33 -1.10
C PHE A 41 10.34 -26.79 0.03
N THR A 42 9.60 -25.87 0.66
CA THR A 42 8.68 -26.23 1.75
C THR A 42 7.53 -27.12 1.30
N ALA A 43 7.12 -27.03 0.03
CA ALA A 43 6.10 -27.91 -0.53
C ALA A 43 6.58 -29.37 -0.60
N LEU A 44 7.89 -29.62 -0.78
CA LEU A 44 8.46 -30.97 -0.72
C LEU A 44 8.29 -31.58 0.68
N ASP A 45 8.34 -30.74 1.72
CA ASP A 45 8.16 -31.13 3.11
C ASP A 45 6.69 -31.10 3.57
N ASN A 46 5.73 -30.88 2.65
CA ASN A 46 4.30 -30.68 2.94
C ASN A 46 4.01 -29.53 3.93
N ILE A 47 4.85 -28.49 3.92
CA ILE A 47 4.67 -27.29 4.74
C ILE A 47 3.98 -26.20 3.90
N GLU A 48 2.82 -25.74 4.37
CA GLU A 48 2.09 -24.64 3.73
C GLU A 48 2.78 -23.29 3.97
N THR A 49 3.11 -22.59 2.89
CA THR A 49 3.65 -21.22 2.93
C THR A 49 2.62 -20.16 2.58
N PRO A 50 2.80 -18.90 3.03
CA PRO A 50 2.02 -17.77 2.55
C PRO A 50 2.05 -17.65 1.02
N PRO A 51 1.00 -17.09 0.39
CA PRO A 51 0.97 -16.90 -1.05
C PRO A 51 2.00 -15.88 -1.50
N ASN A 52 2.45 -16.04 -2.75
CA ASN A 52 3.34 -15.10 -3.42
C ASN A 52 2.75 -13.69 -3.53
N PRO A 53 3.62 -12.66 -3.60
CA PRO A 53 3.18 -11.27 -3.63
C PRO A 53 2.40 -10.97 -4.91
N ARG A 54 1.42 -10.06 -4.80
CA ARG A 54 0.64 -9.62 -5.96
C ARG A 54 1.42 -8.56 -6.74
N CYS A 55 1.18 -8.52 -8.06
CA CYS A 55 1.79 -7.52 -8.93
C CYS A 55 1.44 -6.10 -8.47
N ILE A 56 2.48 -5.31 -8.17
CA ILE A 56 2.35 -3.94 -7.66
C ILE A 56 1.59 -3.01 -8.61
N ALA A 57 1.68 -3.25 -9.93
CA ALA A 57 1.03 -2.44 -10.94
C ALA A 57 -0.51 -2.64 -10.97
N ARG A 58 -1.01 -3.73 -10.38
CA ARG A 58 -2.44 -4.05 -10.32
C ARG A 58 -3.14 -3.54 -9.06
N ILE A 59 -2.38 -2.99 -8.11
CA ILE A 59 -2.91 -2.60 -6.80
C ILE A 59 -3.24 -1.12 -6.81
N HIS A 60 -4.53 -0.80 -6.67
CA HIS A 60 -5.03 0.59 -6.70
C HIS A 60 -5.37 1.16 -5.32
N VAL A 61 -5.30 0.34 -4.27
CA VAL A 61 -5.60 0.73 -2.88
C VAL A 61 -4.36 0.55 -2.03
N TYR A 62 -3.98 1.57 -1.28
CA TYR A 62 -2.71 1.60 -0.54
C TYR A 62 -2.69 0.57 0.58
N SER A 63 -3.80 0.38 1.30
CA SER A 63 -3.90 -0.72 2.29
C SER A 63 -3.78 -2.11 1.67
N GLN A 64 -4.19 -2.29 0.41
CA GLN A 64 -3.98 -3.55 -0.31
C GLN A 64 -2.52 -3.73 -0.71
N MET A 65 -1.81 -2.65 -1.04
CA MET A 65 -0.37 -2.71 -1.35
C MET A 65 0.36 -3.33 -0.17
N TRP A 66 0.18 -2.79 1.03
CA TRP A 66 0.80 -3.32 2.24
C TRP A 66 0.40 -4.75 2.61
N ARG A 67 -0.83 -5.16 2.28
CA ARG A 67 -1.31 -6.52 2.58
C ARG A 67 -0.74 -7.59 1.66
N TYR A 68 -0.47 -7.25 0.39
CA TYR A 68 -0.17 -8.21 -0.66
C TYR A 68 1.21 -8.05 -1.29
N PHE A 69 1.93 -6.98 -0.99
CA PHE A 69 3.29 -6.75 -1.43
C PHE A 69 4.28 -7.70 -0.76
N ASP A 70 4.12 -7.92 0.54
CA ASP A 70 4.83 -8.95 1.30
C ASP A 70 3.89 -9.48 2.38
N VAL A 71 3.36 -10.68 2.15
CA VAL A 71 2.35 -11.29 3.02
C VAL A 71 2.99 -11.74 4.35
N GLY A 72 4.24 -12.18 4.33
CA GLY A 72 4.96 -12.64 5.52
C GLY A 72 5.23 -11.47 6.47
N LEU A 73 5.83 -10.41 5.94
CA LEU A 73 6.09 -9.17 6.68
C LEU A 73 4.79 -8.57 7.20
N TYR A 74 3.74 -8.48 6.36
CA TYR A 74 2.44 -7.96 6.79
C TYR A 74 1.87 -8.75 7.97
N ARG A 75 1.88 -10.09 7.92
CA ARG A 75 1.39 -10.93 9.02
C ARG A 75 2.20 -10.72 10.30
N PHE A 76 3.53 -10.60 10.18
CA PHE A 76 4.41 -10.29 11.30
C PHE A 76 4.06 -8.94 11.95
N LEU A 77 4.00 -7.87 11.13
CA LEU A 77 3.70 -6.52 11.59
C LEU A 77 2.33 -6.43 12.28
N ILE A 78 1.32 -7.07 11.69
CA ILE A 78 -0.02 -7.10 12.28
C ILE A 78 -0.03 -7.80 13.64
N LYS A 79 0.56 -8.99 13.70
CA LYS A 79 0.52 -9.85 14.90
C LYS A 79 1.33 -9.27 16.05
N PHE A 80 2.52 -8.73 15.78
CA PHE A 80 3.48 -8.39 16.82
C PHE A 80 3.57 -6.89 17.12
N ILE A 81 3.16 -6.01 16.21
CA ILE A 81 3.30 -4.57 16.40
C ILE A 81 1.92 -3.89 16.42
N TYR A 82 1.16 -4.00 15.33
CA TYR A 82 -0.09 -3.26 15.16
C TYR A 82 -1.18 -3.68 16.15
N LEU A 83 -1.50 -4.98 16.26
CA LEU A 83 -2.56 -5.47 17.15
C LEU A 83 -2.23 -5.22 18.63
N PRO A 84 -1.01 -5.51 19.14
CA PRO A 84 -0.64 -5.16 20.50
C PRO A 84 -0.74 -3.65 20.77
N CYS A 85 -0.21 -2.81 19.88
CA CYS A 85 -0.28 -1.36 20.03
C CYS A 85 -1.72 -0.84 20.04
N LEU A 86 -2.57 -1.35 19.13
CA LEU A 86 -3.99 -1.00 19.09
C LEU A 86 -4.72 -1.43 20.36
N THR A 87 -4.41 -2.62 20.88
CA THR A 87 -5.00 -3.14 22.13
C THR A 87 -4.63 -2.24 23.31
N GLU A 88 -3.36 -1.85 23.43
CA GLU A 88 -2.94 -0.92 24.48
C GLU A 88 -3.59 0.46 24.35
N LEU A 89 -3.65 1.01 23.14
CA LEU A 89 -4.31 2.30 22.87
C LEU A 89 -5.81 2.26 23.19
N SER A 90 -6.46 1.12 22.95
CA SER A 90 -7.89 0.97 23.22
C SER A 90 -8.25 1.03 24.71
N LYS A 91 -7.30 0.73 25.61
CA LYS A 91 -7.49 0.88 27.07
C LYS A 91 -7.70 2.34 27.48
N TYR A 92 -7.15 3.28 26.72
CA TYR A 92 -7.35 4.73 26.91
C TYR A 92 -8.61 5.24 26.18
N GLY A 93 -9.50 4.34 25.75
CA GLY A 93 -10.55 4.55 24.75
C GLY A 93 -11.61 5.62 25.05
N ALA A 94 -11.71 6.14 26.28
CA ALA A 94 -12.54 7.30 26.59
C ALA A 94 -11.93 8.64 26.13
N ARG A 95 -10.61 8.69 25.90
CA ARG A 95 -9.86 9.93 25.59
C ARG A 95 -9.52 10.11 24.11
N ILE A 96 -9.52 9.02 23.33
CA ILE A 96 -9.02 9.01 21.94
C ILE A 96 -9.99 8.26 21.03
N SER A 97 -10.34 8.85 19.87
CA SER A 97 -11.25 8.22 18.90
C SER A 97 -10.65 6.95 18.28
N LYS A 98 -11.51 6.00 17.87
CA LYS A 98 -11.07 4.74 17.24
C LYS A 98 -10.21 4.95 15.99
N THR A 99 -10.47 6.00 15.21
CA THR A 99 -9.68 6.33 14.02
C THR A 99 -8.27 6.76 14.39
N ILE A 100 -8.12 7.60 15.41
CA ILE A 100 -6.81 8.05 15.89
C ILE A 100 -6.02 6.86 16.47
N GLN A 101 -6.68 5.97 17.22
CA GLN A 101 -6.03 4.75 17.75
C GLN A 101 -5.44 3.89 16.61
N LYS A 102 -6.19 3.69 15.51
CA LYS A 102 -5.70 2.96 14.33
C LYS A 102 -4.53 3.67 13.65
N LEU A 103 -4.60 4.99 13.52
CA LEU A 103 -3.51 5.78 12.93
C LEU A 103 -2.23 5.69 13.78
N LEU A 104 -2.34 5.84 15.10
CA LEU A 104 -1.21 5.70 16.02
C LEU A 104 -0.62 4.28 16.00
N ALA A 105 -1.45 3.23 15.98
CA ALA A 105 -0.97 1.85 15.84
C ALA A 105 -0.26 1.62 14.50
N SER A 106 -0.77 2.21 13.41
CA SER A 106 -0.09 2.16 12.12
C SER A 106 1.21 2.96 12.13
N LEU A 107 1.27 4.12 12.78
CA LEU A 107 2.50 4.91 12.94
C LEU A 107 3.57 4.11 13.67
N ALA A 108 3.23 3.45 14.78
CA ALA A 108 4.15 2.56 15.49
C ALA A 108 4.70 1.44 14.58
N THR A 109 3.85 0.89 13.71
CA THR A 109 4.24 -0.11 12.72
C THR A 109 5.26 0.46 11.70
N PHE A 110 5.01 1.67 11.19
CA PHE A 110 5.92 2.34 10.26
C PHE A 110 7.25 2.76 10.91
N LEU A 111 7.23 3.18 12.17
CA LEU A 111 8.44 3.47 12.94
C LEU A 111 9.29 2.21 13.13
N PHE A 112 8.67 1.05 13.42
CA PHE A 112 9.40 -0.22 13.47
C PHE A 112 10.06 -0.55 12.13
N ILE A 113 9.34 -0.41 11.01
CA ILE A 113 9.90 -0.64 9.66
C ILE A 113 11.08 0.29 9.39
N PHE A 114 10.98 1.58 9.77
CA PHE A 114 12.06 2.55 9.61
C PHE A 114 13.32 2.15 10.38
N LEU A 115 13.16 1.68 11.62
CA LEU A 115 14.27 1.16 12.43
C LEU A 115 14.87 -0.11 11.79
N TRP A 116 14.03 -1.04 11.36
CA TRP A 116 14.46 -2.31 10.77
C TRP A 116 15.27 -2.15 9.47
N HIS A 117 14.91 -1.17 8.63
CA HIS A 117 15.62 -0.92 7.37
C HIS A 117 16.93 -0.11 7.51
N GLY A 118 17.30 0.36 8.71
CA GLY A 118 18.60 1.02 8.95
C GLY A 118 18.60 2.56 8.96
N THR A 119 17.48 3.19 9.31
CA THR A 119 17.38 4.63 9.70
C THR A 119 18.09 5.65 8.80
N THR A 120 18.10 5.47 7.48
CA THR A 120 18.67 6.45 6.55
C THR A 120 17.66 7.52 6.13
N TRP A 121 18.15 8.65 5.61
CA TRP A 121 17.28 9.74 5.13
C TRP A 121 16.31 9.30 4.02
N ALA A 122 16.79 8.47 3.09
CA ALA A 122 15.95 7.93 2.02
C ALA A 122 14.80 7.06 2.58
N ILE A 123 15.07 6.22 3.58
CA ILE A 123 14.05 5.38 4.23
C ILE A 123 13.09 6.24 5.05
N PHE A 124 13.58 7.30 5.71
CA PHE A 124 12.73 8.22 6.45
C PHE A 124 11.69 8.89 5.55
N ILE A 125 12.13 9.41 4.38
CA ILE A 125 11.23 10.00 3.38
C ILE A 125 10.25 8.94 2.88
N TRP A 126 10.74 7.76 2.50
CA TRP A 126 9.90 6.67 2.02
C TRP A 126 8.85 6.25 3.05
N MET A 127 9.23 6.06 4.30
CA MET A 127 8.32 5.72 5.40
C MET A 127 7.26 6.82 5.60
N THR A 128 7.66 8.08 5.60
CA THR A 128 6.76 9.22 5.77
C THR A 128 5.71 9.27 4.65
N LEU A 129 6.13 9.12 3.39
CA LEU A 129 5.22 9.08 2.24
C LEU A 129 4.25 7.89 2.31
N ASN A 130 4.73 6.73 2.75
CA ASN A 130 3.88 5.55 2.91
C ASN A 130 2.84 5.72 4.03
N TYR A 131 3.27 6.24 5.18
CA TYR A 131 2.38 6.52 6.30
C TYR A 131 1.33 7.58 5.92
N PHE A 132 1.75 8.61 5.18
CA PHE A 132 0.85 9.61 4.63
C PHE A 132 -0.21 8.98 3.71
N GLY A 133 0.17 8.06 2.82
CA GLY A 133 -0.76 7.33 1.95
C GLY A 133 -1.84 6.57 2.74
N ILE A 134 -1.46 5.85 3.79
CA ILE A 134 -2.41 5.15 4.68
C ILE A 134 -3.32 6.14 5.43
N THR A 135 -2.77 7.27 5.86
CA THR A 135 -3.52 8.31 6.57
C THR A 135 -4.58 8.94 5.67
N VAL A 136 -4.20 9.32 4.45
CA VAL A 136 -5.12 9.85 3.43
C VAL A 136 -6.20 8.83 3.11
N GLU A 137 -5.86 7.56 2.90
CA GLU A 137 -6.84 6.52 2.63
C GLU A 137 -7.82 6.34 3.82
N SER A 138 -7.32 6.41 5.05
CA SER A 138 -8.14 6.29 6.26
C SER A 138 -9.09 7.48 6.39
N TYR A 139 -8.61 8.70 6.14
CA TYR A 139 -9.44 9.90 6.14
C TYR A 139 -10.49 9.85 5.03
N ALA A 140 -10.11 9.46 3.81
CA ALA A 140 -11.04 9.30 2.69
C ALA A 140 -12.16 8.30 2.99
N LYS A 141 -11.86 7.20 3.70
CA LYS A 141 -12.88 6.25 4.17
C LYS A 141 -13.85 6.85 5.18
N GLU A 142 -13.39 7.73 6.07
CA GLU A 142 -14.29 8.42 7.00
C GLU A 142 -15.15 9.47 6.29
N VAL A 143 -14.56 10.26 5.38
CA VAL A 143 -15.31 11.21 4.53
C VAL A 143 -16.36 10.48 3.70
N ALA A 144 -16.04 9.29 3.17
CA ALA A 144 -16.96 8.50 2.36
C ALA A 144 -18.21 8.01 3.13
N LYS A 145 -18.16 7.97 4.47
CA LYS A 145 -19.32 7.65 5.31
C LYS A 145 -20.24 8.85 5.55
N SER A 146 -19.75 10.07 5.34
CA SER A 146 -20.53 11.28 5.60
C SER A 146 -21.74 11.39 4.67
N ASP A 147 -22.85 11.92 5.19
CA ASP A 147 -24.09 12.11 4.43
C ASP A 147 -23.90 13.10 3.26
N GLY A 148 -23.05 14.10 3.43
CA GLY A 148 -22.67 15.05 2.38
C GLY A 148 -22.00 14.35 1.19
N TYR A 149 -21.04 13.46 1.44
CA TYR A 149 -20.41 12.67 0.38
C TYR A 149 -21.40 11.72 -0.29
N ASN A 150 -22.28 11.08 0.47
CA ASN A 150 -23.31 10.19 -0.09
C ASN A 150 -24.31 10.95 -0.97
N LYS A 151 -24.69 12.17 -0.59
CA LYS A 151 -25.53 13.06 -1.39
C LYS A 151 -24.80 13.51 -2.67
N PHE A 152 -23.54 13.92 -2.55
CA PHE A 152 -22.69 14.28 -3.68
C PHE A 152 -22.53 13.11 -4.67
N LYS A 153 -22.22 11.91 -4.17
CA LYS A 153 -22.08 10.69 -4.98
C LYS A 153 -23.37 10.35 -5.73
N LYS A 154 -24.53 10.46 -5.10
CA LYS A 154 -25.82 10.21 -5.74
C LYS A 154 -26.17 11.27 -6.79
N THR A 155 -25.75 12.52 -6.59
CA THR A 155 -26.14 13.66 -7.44
C THR A 155 -25.20 13.87 -8.63
N ILE A 156 -23.90 13.72 -8.43
CA ILE A 156 -22.86 14.05 -9.43
C ILE A 156 -22.22 12.79 -10.02
N LEU A 157 -21.82 11.83 -9.18
CA LEU A 157 -21.08 10.64 -9.66
C LEU A 157 -21.97 9.63 -10.39
N LYS A 158 -23.26 9.51 -10.07
CA LYS A 158 -24.20 8.72 -10.88
C LYS A 158 -24.37 9.28 -12.29
N THR A 159 -24.30 10.60 -12.45
CA THR A 159 -24.40 11.29 -13.75
C THR A 159 -23.16 11.02 -14.61
N ALA A 160 -21.98 10.87 -14.00
CA ALA A 160 -20.75 10.52 -14.71
C ALA A 160 -20.70 9.04 -15.18
N VAL A 161 -21.18 8.10 -14.36
CA VAL A 161 -21.22 6.65 -14.70
C VAL A 161 -22.28 6.32 -15.75
N THR A 162 -23.34 7.14 -15.86
CA THR A 162 -24.34 7.03 -16.93
C THR A 162 -23.90 7.70 -18.24
N SER A 163 -22.73 8.34 -18.28
CA SER A 163 -22.23 8.93 -19.53
C SER A 163 -22.05 7.85 -20.62
N PRO A 164 -22.49 8.14 -21.87
CA PRO A 164 -22.36 7.21 -22.98
C PRO A 164 -20.92 6.68 -23.18
N PHE A 165 -19.93 7.51 -22.85
CA PHE A 165 -18.51 7.20 -22.95
C PHE A 165 -18.06 6.04 -22.05
N LEU A 166 -18.50 6.02 -20.78
CA LEU A 166 -18.17 4.92 -19.84
C LEU A 166 -18.92 3.62 -20.18
N LYS A 167 -20.15 3.72 -20.71
CA LYS A 167 -20.86 2.57 -21.28
C LYS A 167 -20.15 2.00 -22.51
N PHE A 168 -19.61 2.85 -23.38
CA PHE A 168 -18.83 2.46 -24.55
C PHE A 168 -17.53 1.76 -24.16
N MET A 169 -16.77 2.31 -23.20
CA MET A 169 -15.53 1.67 -22.73
C MET A 169 -15.80 0.32 -22.05
N ASN A 170 -16.84 0.19 -21.24
CA ASN A 170 -17.20 -1.09 -20.63
C ASN A 170 -17.59 -2.15 -21.67
N ARG A 171 -18.27 -1.74 -22.75
CA ARG A 171 -18.62 -2.65 -23.85
C ARG A 171 -17.39 -3.18 -24.59
N ILE A 172 -16.38 -2.35 -24.80
CA ILE A 172 -15.10 -2.75 -25.41
C ILE A 172 -14.34 -3.74 -24.52
N THR A 173 -14.38 -3.57 -23.20
CA THR A 173 -13.64 -4.44 -22.27
C THR A 173 -14.33 -5.78 -21.98
N THR A 174 -15.61 -5.95 -22.32
CA THR A 174 -16.35 -7.21 -22.13
C THR A 174 -16.45 -8.06 -23.39
N GLU A 175 -16.12 -7.50 -24.56
CA GLU A 175 -16.16 -8.18 -25.86
C GLU A 175 -14.76 -8.61 -26.35
N ALA A 176 -13.73 -8.57 -25.49
CA ALA A 176 -12.38 -9.08 -25.71
C ALA A 176 -11.99 -10.09 -24.63
#